data_AF-A0A9D4VKX6-F1
#
_entry.id   AF-A0A9D4VKX6-F1
#
_cell.length_a   1.000
_cell.length_b   1.000
_cell.length_c   1.000
_cell.angle_alpha   90.00
_cell.angle_beta   90.00
_cell.angle_gamma   90.00
#
_symmetry.space_group_name_H-M   'P 1'
#
loop_
_entity.id
_entity.type
_entity.pdbx_description
1 polymer ?
#
loop_
_entity_poly.entity_id
_entity_poly.type
_entity_poly.pdbx_seq_one_letter_code
_entity_poly.pdbx_strand_id
1 'polypeptide(L)'
;MGSKNKKRKRQENRPTIHPNNKYSENPPDFAHLASLYPSFQPFVQFSHNGYPRIDWTDFNATRELTRVLLLHDHSLNWWIPDGQLCPTVPNRSNYIHWLQDLLSSNIISNTVSWGDDGKVRGFDIGTGANCIYPLLGASLLGWSFVGSDVTDVAIEWAERNVNSNPHVSELIEIRRIQSNASATTSCVEGLLQDEEPVLSGTEVEPLLDLPLELNSCQTWRKRDLIPKLLVVVLLKKWFGLVVRRPSLLALLKIVLN
;
A
#
# COMPACT_ATOMS: atom_id res chain seq x y z
N MET A 1 -48.49 -27.13 20.55
CA MET A 1 -47.92 -25.84 20.10
C MET A 1 -46.49 -26.09 19.61
N GLY A 2 -46.29 -26.20 18.30
CA GLY A 2 -44.96 -26.43 17.70
C GLY A 2 -44.33 -25.12 17.26
N SER A 3 -43.28 -24.69 17.95
CA SER A 3 -42.54 -23.46 17.63
C SER A 3 -41.76 -23.65 16.32
N LYS A 4 -42.18 -22.94 15.26
CA LYS A 4 -41.46 -22.91 13.97
C LYS A 4 -40.26 -21.97 14.10
N ASN A 5 -39.06 -22.53 14.21
CA ASN A 5 -37.82 -21.78 14.04
C ASN A 5 -37.73 -21.24 12.61
N LYS A 6 -38.12 -19.98 12.43
CA LYS A 6 -38.00 -19.24 11.18
C LYS A 6 -36.52 -18.87 11.01
N LYS A 7 -35.74 -19.72 10.31
CA LYS A 7 -34.39 -19.36 9.85
C LYS A 7 -34.50 -18.04 9.10
N ARG A 8 -33.95 -16.96 9.66
CA ARG A 8 -33.79 -15.67 8.98
C ARG A 8 -32.97 -15.93 7.72
N LYS A 9 -33.61 -15.87 6.56
CA LYS A 9 -32.95 -15.91 5.26
C LYS A 9 -32.17 -14.59 5.16
N ARG A 10 -30.89 -14.61 5.51
CA ARG A 10 -29.98 -13.49 5.27
C ARG A 10 -30.00 -13.28 3.76
N GLN A 11 -30.65 -12.21 3.28
CA GLN A 11 -30.39 -11.71 1.93
C GLN A 11 -28.97 -11.19 1.95
N GLU A 12 -28.00 -12.09 1.75
CA GLU A 12 -26.62 -11.70 1.51
C GLU A 12 -26.59 -11.15 0.08
N ASN A 13 -26.69 -9.83 -0.04
CA ASN A 13 -26.05 -9.16 -1.17
C ASN A 13 -24.58 -9.57 -1.10
N ARG A 14 -24.17 -10.53 -1.94
CA ARG A 14 -22.76 -10.89 -2.09
C ARG A 14 -22.01 -9.59 -2.38
N PRO A 15 -20.80 -9.37 -1.83
CA PRO A 15 -20.03 -8.19 -2.17
C PRO A 15 -19.81 -8.20 -3.69
N THR A 16 -20.52 -7.31 -4.37
CA THR A 16 -20.43 -7.15 -5.81
C THR A 16 -19.11 -6.45 -6.13
N ILE A 17 -18.50 -6.83 -7.25
CA ILE A 17 -17.41 -6.04 -7.83
C ILE A 17 -17.91 -4.59 -7.96
N HIS A 18 -17.04 -3.62 -7.67
CA HIS A 18 -17.40 -2.22 -7.67
C HIS A 18 -17.93 -1.80 -9.06
N PRO A 19 -19.02 -1.01 -9.19
CA PRO A 19 -19.61 -0.67 -10.49
C PRO A 19 -18.60 -0.07 -11.48
N ASN A 20 -17.73 0.84 -11.03
CA ASN A 20 -16.70 1.47 -11.87
C ASN A 20 -15.53 0.55 -12.24
N ASN A 21 -15.47 -0.65 -11.68
CA ASN A 21 -14.45 -1.61 -12.05
C ASN A 21 -14.80 -2.21 -13.42
N LYS A 22 -13.82 -2.23 -14.34
CA LYS A 22 -13.97 -2.78 -15.69
C LYS A 22 -14.54 -4.20 -15.72
N TYR A 23 -14.22 -5.00 -14.70
CA TYR A 23 -14.63 -6.41 -14.60
C TYR A 23 -15.97 -6.62 -13.88
N SER A 24 -16.73 -5.56 -13.58
CA SER A 24 -18.00 -5.64 -12.84
C SER A 24 -19.10 -6.36 -13.62
N GLU A 25 -19.27 -5.97 -14.87
CA GLU A 25 -20.25 -6.55 -15.79
C GLU A 25 -19.61 -7.57 -16.74
N ASN A 26 -18.34 -7.34 -17.11
CA ASN A 26 -17.62 -8.11 -18.11
C ASN A 26 -16.42 -8.82 -17.47
N PRO A 27 -16.57 -10.06 -16.97
CA PRO A 27 -15.43 -10.82 -16.48
C PRO A 27 -14.42 -11.06 -17.62
N PRO A 28 -13.12 -11.26 -17.32
CA PRO A 28 -12.12 -11.53 -18.34
C PRO A 28 -12.49 -12.69 -19.26
N ASP A 29 -12.54 -12.44 -20.57
CA ASP A 29 -12.74 -13.47 -21.58
C ASP A 29 -11.41 -14.15 -21.88
N PHE A 30 -11.17 -15.30 -21.24
CA PHE A 30 -9.93 -16.06 -21.41
C PHE A 30 -9.72 -16.58 -22.84
N ALA A 31 -10.78 -16.90 -23.58
CA ALA A 31 -10.64 -17.36 -24.95
C ALA A 31 -10.20 -16.20 -25.86
N HIS A 32 -10.80 -15.02 -25.68
CA HIS A 32 -10.39 -13.83 -26.41
C HIS A 32 -8.95 -13.43 -26.07
N LEU A 33 -8.59 -13.38 -24.78
CA LEU A 33 -7.24 -13.06 -24.35
C LEU A 33 -6.21 -14.07 -24.88
N ALA A 34 -6.51 -15.36 -24.87
CA ALA A 34 -5.64 -16.39 -25.45
C ALA A 34 -5.44 -16.20 -26.97
N SER A 35 -6.45 -15.68 -27.68
CA SER A 35 -6.32 -15.38 -29.11
C SER A 35 -5.39 -14.20 -29.40
N LEU A 36 -5.32 -13.22 -28.49
CA LEU A 36 -4.50 -12.02 -28.63
C LEU A 36 -3.08 -12.18 -28.09
N TYR A 37 -2.90 -13.02 -27.08
CA TYR A 37 -1.64 -13.19 -26.36
C TYR A 37 -1.16 -14.64 -26.46
N PRO A 38 -0.28 -14.98 -27.44
CA PRO A 38 0.23 -16.34 -27.62
C PRO A 38 0.93 -16.91 -26.39
N SER A 39 1.51 -16.06 -25.54
CA SER A 39 2.14 -16.46 -24.28
C SER A 39 1.13 -16.92 -23.22
N PHE A 40 -0.12 -16.47 -23.30
CA PHE A 40 -1.19 -16.85 -22.38
C PHE A 40 -1.97 -18.08 -22.85
N GLN A 41 -2.02 -18.32 -24.16
CA GLN A 41 -2.73 -19.44 -24.77
C GLN A 41 -2.45 -20.82 -24.12
N PRO A 42 -1.18 -21.19 -23.78
CA PRO A 42 -0.88 -22.49 -23.17
C PRO A 42 -1.53 -22.71 -21.80
N PHE A 43 -1.93 -21.64 -21.11
CA PHE A 43 -2.53 -21.69 -19.77
C PHE A 43 -4.05 -21.80 -19.80
N VAL A 44 -4.69 -21.65 -20.98
CA VAL A 44 -6.14 -21.71 -21.12
C VAL A 44 -6.59 -23.10 -21.54
N GLN A 45 -7.37 -23.75 -20.68
CA GLN A 45 -7.97 -25.06 -20.89
C GLN A 45 -9.47 -24.91 -21.13
N PHE A 46 -10.05 -25.80 -21.92
CA PHE A 46 -11.49 -25.82 -22.16
C PHE A 46 -12.14 -26.93 -21.35
N SER A 47 -13.20 -26.58 -20.61
CA SER A 47 -14.04 -27.55 -19.93
C SER A 47 -14.81 -28.40 -20.96
N HIS A 48 -15.36 -29.54 -20.53
CA HIS A 48 -16.22 -30.38 -21.39
C HIS A 48 -17.37 -29.59 -22.06
N ASN A 49 -17.89 -28.56 -21.38
CA ASN A 49 -18.96 -27.70 -21.87
C ASN A 49 -18.48 -26.52 -22.74
N GLY A 50 -17.20 -26.49 -23.14
CA GLY A 50 -16.62 -25.44 -23.98
C GLY A 50 -16.23 -24.13 -23.25
N TYR A 51 -16.38 -24.06 -21.93
CA TYR A 51 -15.99 -22.87 -21.17
C TYR A 51 -14.46 -22.82 -20.95
N PRO A 52 -13.78 -21.72 -21.32
CA PRO A 52 -12.36 -21.55 -21.06
C PRO A 52 -12.11 -21.35 -19.56
N ARG A 53 -11.04 -21.94 -19.06
CA ARG A 53 -10.61 -21.90 -17.66
C ARG A 53 -9.10 -21.87 -17.59
N ILE A 54 -8.59 -21.40 -16.46
CA ILE A 54 -7.17 -21.51 -16.12
C ILE A 54 -7.02 -22.32 -14.83
N ASP A 55 -5.86 -22.91 -14.64
CA ASP A 55 -5.48 -23.52 -13.36
C ASP A 55 -5.06 -22.43 -12.38
N TRP A 56 -5.86 -22.21 -11.34
CA TRP A 56 -5.59 -21.21 -10.29
C TRP A 56 -4.49 -21.64 -9.30
N THR A 57 -4.07 -22.90 -9.34
CA THR A 57 -2.99 -23.43 -8.52
C THR A 57 -1.62 -23.29 -9.19
N ASP A 58 -1.60 -23.13 -10.51
CA ASP A 58 -0.38 -22.84 -11.26
C ASP A 58 0.01 -21.36 -11.13
N PHE A 59 1.18 -21.12 -10.52
CA PHE A 59 1.76 -19.80 -10.39
C PHE A 59 2.03 -19.15 -11.76
N ASN A 60 2.45 -19.92 -12.76
CA ASN A 60 2.75 -19.36 -14.08
C ASN A 60 1.48 -18.93 -14.80
N ALA A 61 0.42 -19.76 -14.77
CA ALA A 61 -0.89 -19.41 -15.30
C ALA A 61 -1.45 -18.12 -14.68
N THR A 62 -1.40 -18.02 -13.35
CA THR A 62 -1.91 -16.84 -12.63
C THR A 62 -1.04 -15.59 -12.85
N ARG A 63 0.29 -15.73 -12.87
CA ARG A 63 1.23 -14.64 -13.21
C ARG A 63 0.99 -14.11 -14.61
N GLU A 64 0.85 -15.00 -15.59
CA GLU A 64 0.64 -14.63 -16.98
C GLU A 64 -0.73 -13.99 -17.20
N LEU A 65 -1.79 -14.52 -16.58
CA LEU A 65 -3.10 -13.86 -16.59
C LEU A 65 -2.99 -12.44 -16.03
N THR A 66 -2.37 -12.25 -14.87
CA THR A 66 -2.22 -10.93 -14.26
C THR A 66 -1.45 -9.97 -15.14
N ARG A 67 -0.35 -10.43 -15.78
CA ARG A 67 0.39 -9.62 -16.75
C ARG A 67 -0.48 -9.21 -17.93
N VAL A 68 -1.20 -10.16 -18.53
CA VAL A 68 -2.07 -9.90 -19.67
C VAL A 68 -3.18 -8.91 -19.32
N LEU A 69 -3.83 -9.05 -18.16
CA LEU A 69 -4.86 -8.11 -17.72
C LEU A 69 -4.30 -6.70 -17.48
N LEU A 70 -3.14 -6.59 -16.83
CA LEU A 70 -2.50 -5.29 -16.61
C LEU A 70 -2.10 -4.61 -17.92
N LEU A 71 -1.56 -5.37 -18.87
CA LEU A 71 -1.19 -4.86 -20.18
C LEU A 71 -2.42 -4.47 -21.01
N HIS A 72 -3.37 -5.38 -21.17
CA HIS A 72 -4.54 -5.22 -22.03
C HIS A 72 -5.50 -4.13 -21.52
N ASP A 73 -5.79 -4.12 -20.23
CA ASP A 73 -6.85 -3.29 -19.68
C ASP A 73 -6.37 -2.01 -19.02
N HIS A 74 -5.11 -1.96 -18.60
CA HIS A 74 -4.54 -0.85 -17.84
C HIS A 74 -3.28 -0.26 -18.49
N SER A 75 -2.83 -0.80 -19.63
CA SER A 75 -1.59 -0.38 -20.33
C SER A 75 -0.33 -0.44 -19.46
N LEU A 76 -0.30 -1.38 -18.50
CA LEU A 76 0.79 -1.56 -17.56
C LEU A 76 1.67 -2.76 -17.91
N ASN A 77 2.95 -2.51 -18.19
CA ASN A 77 3.99 -3.54 -18.30
C ASN A 77 4.37 -4.01 -16.89
N TRP A 78 4.19 -5.29 -16.61
CA TRP A 78 4.32 -5.80 -15.25
C TRP A 78 4.87 -7.22 -15.21
N TRP A 79 5.75 -7.50 -14.24
CA TRP A 79 6.26 -8.84 -13.97
C TRP A 79 6.65 -9.03 -12.50
N ILE A 80 6.64 -10.27 -12.03
CA ILE A 80 7.16 -10.64 -10.70
C ILE A 80 8.02 -11.91 -10.79
N PRO A 81 9.04 -12.04 -9.92
CA PRO A 81 9.85 -13.25 -9.86
C PRO A 81 9.06 -14.36 -9.15
N ASP A 82 9.59 -15.58 -9.24
CA ASP A 82 9.00 -16.73 -8.58
C ASP A 82 9.02 -16.57 -7.05
N GLY A 83 8.08 -17.23 -6.37
CA GLY A 83 7.95 -17.18 -4.91
C GLY A 83 7.29 -15.90 -4.37
N GLN A 84 6.95 -14.93 -5.22
CA GLN A 84 6.22 -13.72 -4.83
C GLN A 84 4.70 -13.91 -4.94
N LEU A 85 3.95 -13.13 -4.16
CA LEU A 85 2.49 -13.14 -4.22
C LEU A 85 2.00 -12.54 -5.55
N CYS A 86 1.35 -13.36 -6.38
CA CYS A 86 0.66 -12.90 -7.58
C CYS A 86 -0.70 -12.25 -7.22
N PRO A 87 -0.93 -10.97 -7.54
CA PRO A 87 -2.20 -10.32 -7.24
C PRO A 87 -3.27 -10.66 -8.28
N THR A 88 -4.54 -10.72 -7.86
CA THR A 88 -5.68 -10.80 -8.79
C THR A 88 -6.17 -9.40 -9.15
N VAL A 89 -5.97 -8.97 -10.40
CA VAL A 89 -6.25 -7.59 -10.86
C VAL A 89 -7.67 -7.13 -10.52
N PRO A 90 -8.75 -7.89 -10.80
CA PRO A 90 -10.11 -7.41 -10.53
C PRO A 90 -10.35 -7.07 -9.06
N ASN A 91 -9.83 -7.90 -8.13
CA ASN A 91 -10.00 -7.67 -6.70
C ASN A 91 -9.17 -6.48 -6.21
N ARG A 92 -7.98 -6.25 -6.78
CA ARG A 92 -7.15 -5.09 -6.40
C ARG A 92 -7.71 -3.79 -6.96
N SER A 93 -8.25 -3.80 -8.17
CA SER A 93 -8.95 -2.65 -8.77
C SER A 93 -10.20 -2.28 -7.98
N ASN A 94 -10.94 -3.25 -7.43
CA ASN A 94 -12.08 -2.97 -6.54
C ASN A 94 -11.69 -2.10 -5.35
N TYR A 95 -10.53 -2.38 -4.75
CA TYR A 95 -10.11 -1.62 -3.58
C TYR A 95 -9.77 -0.17 -3.96
N ILE A 96 -9.14 0.07 -5.11
CA ILE A 96 -8.86 1.43 -5.60
C ILE A 96 -10.16 2.22 -5.76
N HIS A 97 -11.21 1.64 -6.35
CA HIS A 97 -12.49 2.35 -6.47
C HIS A 97 -13.21 2.55 -5.14
N TRP A 98 -13.14 1.60 -4.21
CA TRP A 98 -13.67 1.83 -2.86
C TRP A 98 -12.95 2.97 -2.14
N LEU A 99 -11.64 3.10 -2.34
CA LEU A 99 -10.92 4.27 -1.84
C LEU A 99 -11.39 5.55 -2.51
N GLN A 100 -11.63 5.54 -3.82
CA GLN A 100 -12.14 6.69 -4.55
C GLN A 100 -13.49 7.17 -3.99
N ASP A 101 -14.43 6.24 -3.76
CA ASP A 101 -15.72 6.53 -3.15
C ASP A 101 -15.57 7.07 -1.73
N LEU A 102 -14.70 6.45 -0.93
CA LEU A 102 -14.44 6.88 0.44
C LEU A 102 -13.90 8.31 0.48
N LEU A 103 -12.94 8.63 -0.40
CA LEU A 103 -12.35 9.97 -0.52
C LEU A 103 -13.34 11.01 -1.07
N SER A 104 -14.31 10.57 -1.87
CA SER A 104 -15.39 11.43 -2.39
C SER A 104 -16.57 11.56 -1.42
N SER A 105 -16.60 10.76 -0.36
CA SER A 105 -17.68 10.76 0.61
C SER A 105 -17.53 11.90 1.61
N ASN A 106 -18.66 12.41 2.12
CA ASN A 106 -18.69 13.41 3.19
C ASN A 106 -18.23 12.87 4.56
N ILE A 107 -17.81 11.61 4.64
CA ILE A 107 -17.35 10.96 5.89
C ILE A 107 -15.99 11.48 6.29
N ILE A 108 -15.11 11.69 5.29
CA ILE A 108 -13.81 12.31 5.52
C ILE A 108 -14.02 13.81 5.33
N SER A 109 -13.82 14.59 6.39
CA SER A 109 -14.00 16.04 6.31
C SER A 109 -13.11 16.62 5.19
N ASN A 110 -13.61 17.63 4.47
CA ASN A 110 -12.91 18.38 3.42
C ASN A 110 -11.59 19.06 3.88
N THR A 111 -11.13 18.79 5.11
CA THR A 111 -9.81 19.11 5.62
C THR A 111 -8.70 18.23 5.04
N VAL A 112 -9.04 17.27 4.16
CA VAL A 112 -8.04 16.59 3.34
C VAL A 112 -7.33 17.62 2.49
N SER A 113 -6.09 17.91 2.88
CA SER A 113 -5.20 18.72 2.08
C SER A 113 -4.78 17.86 0.90
N TRP A 114 -5.34 18.12 -0.26
CA TRP A 114 -4.86 17.56 -1.52
C TRP A 114 -3.41 17.99 -1.76
N GLY A 115 -2.69 17.26 -2.61
CA GLY A 115 -1.39 17.74 -3.10
C GLY A 115 -1.50 19.16 -3.66
N ASP A 116 -0.38 19.84 -3.84
CA ASP A 116 -0.40 21.22 -4.37
C ASP A 116 -1.05 21.32 -5.77
N ASP A 117 -1.20 20.19 -6.46
CA ASP A 117 -1.90 20.02 -7.74
C ASP A 117 -3.35 19.50 -7.62
N GLY A 118 -3.89 19.39 -6.40
CA GLY A 118 -5.22 18.86 -6.14
C GLY A 118 -5.34 17.34 -6.25
N LYS A 119 -4.24 16.59 -6.42
CA LYS A 119 -4.28 15.13 -6.61
C LYS A 119 -4.12 14.36 -5.30
N VAL A 120 -4.68 13.15 -5.28
CA VAL A 120 -4.47 12.19 -4.18
C VAL A 120 -3.01 11.75 -4.18
N ARG A 121 -2.41 11.75 -3.00
CA ARG A 121 -1.17 11.04 -2.73
C ARG A 121 -1.46 9.92 -1.73
N GLY A 122 -1.17 8.66 -2.09
CA GLY A 122 -1.38 7.48 -1.24
C GLY A 122 -0.09 6.95 -0.62
N PHE A 123 -0.23 6.17 0.46
CA PHE A 123 0.89 5.46 1.10
C PHE A 123 0.59 3.95 1.19
N ASP A 124 1.30 3.15 0.39
CA ASP A 124 1.12 1.69 0.35
C ASP A 124 2.14 1.00 1.26
N ILE A 125 1.66 0.35 2.34
CA ILE A 125 2.51 -0.36 3.31
C ILE A 125 2.57 -1.84 2.92
N GLY A 126 3.78 -2.34 2.66
CA GLY A 126 3.97 -3.69 2.13
C GLY A 126 3.53 -3.75 0.69
N THR A 127 4.07 -2.85 -0.14
CA THR A 127 3.72 -2.77 -1.56
C THR A 127 4.04 -4.08 -2.28
N GLY A 128 5.08 -4.78 -1.83
CA GLY A 128 5.54 -6.06 -2.36
C GLY A 128 6.13 -5.93 -3.76
N ALA A 129 6.75 -7.01 -4.25
CA ALA A 129 7.32 -7.06 -5.60
C ALA A 129 6.33 -6.70 -6.71
N ASN A 130 5.03 -6.92 -6.47
CA ASN A 130 3.99 -6.63 -7.46
C ASN A 130 3.61 -5.15 -7.58
N CYS A 131 3.86 -4.29 -6.58
CA CYS A 131 3.52 -2.86 -6.63
C CYS A 131 2.08 -2.56 -7.12
N ILE A 132 1.12 -3.46 -6.84
CA ILE A 132 -0.14 -3.48 -7.60
C ILE A 132 -1.04 -2.27 -7.33
N TYR A 133 -1.06 -1.75 -6.10
CA TYR A 133 -1.93 -0.61 -5.78
C TYR A 133 -1.38 0.73 -6.30
N PRO A 134 -0.08 1.04 -6.14
CA PRO A 134 0.49 2.22 -6.77
C PRO A 134 0.27 2.24 -8.28
N LEU A 135 0.55 1.12 -8.96
CA LEU A 135 0.39 1.01 -10.41
C LEU A 135 -1.08 1.20 -10.85
N LEU A 136 -2.02 0.50 -10.21
CA LEU A 136 -3.44 0.63 -10.55
C LEU A 136 -3.99 2.02 -10.22
N GLY A 137 -3.65 2.59 -9.06
CA GLY A 137 -4.13 3.92 -8.68
C GLY A 137 -3.60 5.03 -9.57
N ALA A 138 -2.32 4.94 -9.97
CA ALA A 138 -1.73 5.87 -10.93
C ALA A 138 -2.37 5.72 -12.33
N SER A 139 -2.49 4.49 -12.84
CA SER A 139 -3.08 4.22 -14.17
C SER A 139 -4.57 4.59 -14.25
N LEU A 140 -5.37 4.25 -13.23
CA LEU A 140 -6.82 4.44 -13.27
C LEU A 140 -7.23 5.88 -12.93
N LEU A 141 -6.59 6.50 -11.95
CA LEU A 141 -7.06 7.74 -11.32
C LEU A 141 -6.02 8.86 -11.28
N GLY A 142 -4.82 8.63 -11.84
CA GLY A 142 -3.73 9.62 -11.83
C GLY A 142 -3.21 9.93 -10.42
N TRP A 143 -3.39 9.01 -9.47
CA TRP A 143 -2.95 9.19 -8.10
C TRP A 143 -1.45 8.99 -7.97
N SER A 144 -0.82 9.80 -7.11
CA SER A 144 0.57 9.61 -6.73
C SER A 144 0.67 8.67 -5.53
N PHE A 145 1.77 7.93 -5.41
CA PHE A 145 1.97 6.96 -4.34
C PHE A 145 3.40 6.98 -3.81
N VAL A 146 3.51 6.70 -2.51
CA VAL A 146 4.74 6.17 -1.92
C VAL A 146 4.47 4.71 -1.54
N GLY A 147 5.12 3.78 -2.23
CA GLY A 147 5.11 2.37 -1.90
C GLY A 147 6.27 2.02 -0.97
N SER A 148 6.01 1.28 0.09
CA SER A 148 7.05 0.89 1.05
C SER A 148 7.09 -0.62 1.27
N ASP A 149 8.30 -1.16 1.44
CA ASP A 149 8.53 -2.55 1.81
C ASP A 149 9.82 -2.69 2.64
N VAL A 150 10.00 -3.84 3.27
CA VAL A 150 11.18 -4.18 4.09
C VAL A 150 12.12 -5.16 3.39
N THR A 151 11.63 -5.88 2.37
CA THR A 151 12.40 -6.93 1.70
C THR A 151 13.07 -6.41 0.43
N ASP A 152 14.34 -6.78 0.21
CA ASP A 152 15.11 -6.32 -0.94
C ASP A 152 14.49 -6.75 -2.26
N VAL A 153 14.00 -7.99 -2.33
CA VAL A 153 13.30 -8.52 -3.51
C VAL A 153 12.05 -7.71 -3.83
N ALA A 154 11.29 -7.28 -2.82
CA ALA A 154 10.10 -6.46 -3.07
C ALA A 154 10.48 -5.08 -3.59
N ILE A 155 11.48 -4.42 -3.00
CA ILE A 155 11.93 -3.10 -3.43
C ILE A 155 12.46 -3.15 -4.87
N GLU A 156 13.36 -4.08 -5.18
CA GLU A 156 13.95 -4.24 -6.50
C GLU A 156 12.89 -4.45 -7.58
N TRP A 157 11.92 -5.34 -7.34
CA TRP A 157 10.89 -5.65 -8.33
C TRP A 157 9.78 -4.61 -8.41
N ALA A 158 9.45 -3.94 -7.30
CA ALA A 158 8.55 -2.80 -7.33
C ALA A 158 9.13 -1.66 -8.16
N GLU A 159 10.41 -1.32 -7.96
CA GLU A 159 11.12 -0.31 -8.76
C GLU A 159 11.17 -0.70 -10.24
N ARG A 160 11.49 -1.95 -10.57
CA ARG A 160 11.46 -2.44 -11.95
C ARG A 160 10.09 -2.30 -12.60
N ASN A 161 9.02 -2.66 -11.87
CA ASN A 161 7.66 -2.52 -12.38
C ASN A 161 7.26 -1.06 -12.59
N VAL A 162 7.67 -0.15 -11.70
CA VAL A 162 7.44 1.30 -11.89
C VAL A 162 8.21 1.81 -13.11
N ASN A 163 9.49 1.49 -13.22
CA ASN A 163 10.37 1.95 -14.31
C ASN A 163 9.98 1.38 -15.68
N SER A 164 9.28 0.23 -15.71
CA SER A 164 8.73 -0.35 -16.95
C SER A 164 7.52 0.41 -17.50
N ASN A 165 7.02 1.41 -16.76
CA ASN A 165 5.85 2.21 -17.11
C ASN A 165 6.14 3.72 -17.04
N PRO A 166 6.87 4.30 -18.02
CA PRO A 166 7.29 5.71 -17.97
C PRO A 166 6.15 6.72 -17.84
N HIS A 167 4.94 6.37 -18.28
CA HIS A 167 3.77 7.24 -18.23
C HIS A 167 3.17 7.40 -16.81
N VAL A 168 3.56 6.54 -15.85
CA VAL A 168 3.13 6.63 -14.44
C VAL A 168 4.31 6.64 -13.46
N SER A 169 5.56 6.50 -13.94
CA SER A 169 6.72 6.34 -13.07
C SER A 169 6.95 7.54 -12.16
N GLU A 170 6.71 8.76 -12.64
CA GLU A 170 6.85 9.99 -11.84
C GLU A 170 5.80 10.12 -10.72
N LEU A 171 4.70 9.36 -10.81
CA LEU A 171 3.65 9.34 -9.79
C LEU A 171 4.00 8.40 -8.64
N ILE A 172 4.95 7.49 -8.81
CA ILE A 172 5.18 6.38 -7.87
C ILE A 172 6.62 6.41 -7.35
N GLU A 173 6.76 6.58 -6.04
CA GLU A 173 8.02 6.51 -5.32
C GLU A 173 8.10 5.21 -4.51
N ILE A 174 9.20 4.46 -4.60
CA ILE A 174 9.43 3.26 -3.79
C ILE A 174 10.44 3.57 -2.68
N ARG A 175 10.12 3.19 -1.43
CA ARG A 175 10.97 3.42 -0.26
C ARG A 175 11.20 2.13 0.53
N ARG A 176 12.48 1.82 0.79
CA ARG A 176 12.87 0.76 1.73
C ARG A 176 12.69 1.26 3.16
N ILE A 177 12.02 0.46 3.99
CA ILE A 177 11.95 0.69 5.45
C ILE A 177 13.06 -0.13 6.10
N GLN A 178 14.03 0.56 6.70
CA GLN A 178 15.04 -0.08 7.53
C GLN A 178 14.55 -0.13 8.99
N SER A 179 14.61 -1.29 9.62
CA SER A 179 14.43 -1.38 11.07
C SER A 179 15.71 -0.89 11.75
N ASN A 180 15.68 0.30 12.35
CA ASN A 180 16.76 0.76 13.23
C ASN A 180 16.73 -0.06 14.53
N ALA A 181 17.27 -1.27 14.51
CA ALA A 181 17.47 -2.07 15.72
C ALA A 181 18.50 -1.43 16.68
N SER A 182 19.21 -0.38 16.26
CA SER A 182 20.22 0.32 17.07
C SER A 182 19.76 1.68 17.63
N ALA A 183 18.53 2.14 17.37
CA ALA A 183 18.05 3.45 17.85
C ALA A 183 17.35 3.41 19.21
N THR A 184 17.18 2.23 19.82
CA THR A 184 16.47 2.04 21.10
C THR A 184 17.35 1.87 22.33
N THR A 185 18.68 1.89 22.20
CA THR A 185 19.59 1.75 23.37
C THR A 185 20.18 3.08 23.84
N SER A 186 20.22 4.14 23.03
CA SER A 186 20.80 5.43 23.46
C SER A 186 19.79 6.43 24.05
N CYS A 187 18.50 6.11 24.10
CA CYS A 187 17.45 7.04 24.55
C CYS A 187 16.78 6.67 25.89
N VAL A 188 17.25 5.61 26.57
CA VAL A 188 16.68 5.16 27.86
C VAL A 188 17.68 5.13 29.02
N GLU A 189 18.97 5.34 28.77
CA GLU A 189 19.98 5.47 29.85
C GLU A 189 20.22 6.91 30.32
N GLY A 190 19.48 7.90 29.79
CA GLY A 190 19.57 9.30 30.22
C GLY A 190 18.46 9.78 31.16
N LEU A 191 17.61 8.90 31.70
CA LEU A 191 16.40 9.28 32.46
C LEU A 191 16.28 8.69 33.87
N LEU A 192 17.38 8.17 34.45
CA LEU A 192 17.43 7.79 35.86
C LEU A 192 18.79 8.16 36.47
N GLN A 193 19.03 9.46 36.62
CA GLN A 193 19.88 10.01 37.67
C GLN A 193 19.35 11.42 37.99
N ASP A 194 19.51 11.82 39.26
CA ASP A 194 18.93 12.96 40.00
C ASP A 194 17.83 12.44 40.96
N GLU A 195 18.15 11.88 42.14
CA GLU A 195 18.79 12.48 43.33
C GLU A 195 18.15 13.84 43.73
N GLU A 196 17.53 13.83 44.91
CA GLU A 196 16.78 14.91 45.56
C GLU A 196 17.59 16.20 45.78
N PRO A 197 16.98 17.41 45.74
CA PRO A 197 17.71 18.65 45.96
C PRO A 197 17.79 18.99 47.46
N VAL A 198 19.01 19.23 47.95
CA VAL A 198 19.29 20.01 49.16
C VAL A 198 19.97 21.33 48.77
N LEU A 199 19.47 22.41 49.34
CA LEU A 199 19.83 23.81 49.10
C LEU A 199 21.28 24.17 49.47
N SER A 200 21.95 24.99 48.67
CA SER A 200 22.50 26.33 49.04
C SER A 200 23.56 26.87 48.06
N GLY A 201 23.51 28.19 47.80
CA GLY A 201 24.70 29.05 47.79
C GLY A 201 25.49 29.33 46.50
N THR A 202 25.32 30.56 45.99
CA THR A 202 26.34 31.52 45.48
C THR A 202 27.07 31.34 44.13
N GLU A 203 26.79 32.32 43.25
CA GLU A 203 27.69 33.21 42.45
C GLU A 203 28.36 32.79 41.10
N VAL A 204 28.12 33.70 40.12
CA VAL A 204 28.90 34.23 38.96
C VAL A 204 29.20 33.45 37.65
N GLU A 205 28.91 34.16 36.53
CA GLU A 205 29.19 33.96 35.08
C GLU A 205 30.70 33.96 34.66
N PRO A 206 31.15 33.86 33.36
CA PRO A 206 30.47 33.68 32.05
C PRO A 206 31.10 32.63 31.07
N LEU A 207 30.41 32.50 29.92
CA LEU A 207 30.70 31.84 28.62
C LEU A 207 32.16 31.73 28.14
N LEU A 208 32.51 30.57 27.55
CA LEU A 208 33.53 30.44 26.48
C LEU A 208 33.12 29.36 25.47
N ASP A 209 33.26 29.73 24.19
CA ASP A 209 32.90 29.00 22.96
C ASP A 209 33.63 27.65 22.76
N LEU A 210 32.94 26.69 22.13
CA LEU A 210 33.57 25.57 21.41
C LEU A 210 32.92 25.36 20.02
N PRO A 211 33.69 24.95 19.00
CA PRO A 211 33.32 25.08 17.60
C PRO A 211 32.51 23.91 17.04
N LEU A 212 31.81 24.27 15.96
CA LEU A 212 31.19 23.45 14.93
C LEU A 212 32.06 22.24 14.48
N GLU A 213 31.43 21.08 14.36
CA GLU A 213 31.30 20.30 13.11
C GLU A 213 30.50 19.01 13.43
N LEU A 214 29.23 18.98 13.00
CA LEU A 214 28.37 17.80 13.07
C LEU A 214 27.65 17.67 11.74
N ASN A 215 28.38 17.18 10.74
CA ASN A 215 27.82 16.86 9.43
C ASN A 215 27.32 15.41 9.39
N SER A 216 26.13 15.27 8.81
CA SER A 216 25.50 14.05 8.30
C SER A 216 24.78 13.12 9.30
N CYS A 217 23.79 13.67 10.03
CA CYS A 217 22.59 12.90 10.33
C CYS A 217 21.38 13.84 10.26
N GLN A 218 20.64 13.80 9.14
CA GLN A 218 19.38 14.52 9.03
C GLN A 218 18.35 13.84 9.94
N THR A 219 18.37 14.22 11.21
CA THR A 219 17.27 13.98 12.14
C THR A 219 16.11 14.87 11.75
N TRP A 220 14.94 14.28 11.49
CA TRP A 220 13.70 14.99 11.21
C TRP A 220 13.36 15.93 12.38
N ARG A 221 13.64 17.24 12.23
CA ARG A 221 13.13 18.26 13.14
C ARG A 221 11.69 18.55 12.78
N LYS A 222 10.83 18.54 13.80
CA LYS A 222 9.37 18.80 13.80
C LYS A 222 8.88 20.11 13.15
N ARG A 223 9.76 20.91 12.55
CA ARG A 223 9.45 22.22 11.95
C ARG A 223 9.85 22.36 10.50
N ASP A 224 10.48 21.36 9.89
CA ASP A 224 10.88 21.40 8.50
C ASP A 224 10.02 20.42 7.68
N LEU A 225 8.94 20.96 7.10
CA LEU A 225 8.25 20.50 5.88
C LEU A 225 7.57 19.11 5.91
N ILE A 226 6.35 19.05 6.43
CA ILE A 226 5.34 18.06 6.00
C ILE A 226 4.41 18.74 4.99
N PRO A 227 4.58 18.56 3.68
CA PRO A 227 3.52 18.96 2.76
C PRO A 227 2.42 17.88 2.83
N LYS A 228 1.25 18.27 3.36
CA LYS A 228 -0.09 17.82 2.94
C LYS A 228 -0.18 16.36 2.45
N LEU A 229 0.10 15.40 3.34
CA LEU A 229 0.04 13.98 3.02
C LEU A 229 -1.30 13.42 3.50
N LEU A 230 -2.20 13.08 2.57
CA LEU A 230 -3.30 12.19 2.90
C LEU A 230 -2.76 10.77 3.00
N VAL A 231 -2.83 10.18 4.19
CA VAL A 231 -2.31 8.83 4.39
C VAL A 231 -3.47 7.86 4.26
N VAL A 232 -3.75 7.44 3.04
CA VAL A 232 -4.56 6.23 2.85
C VAL A 232 -3.63 5.04 3.06
N VAL A 233 -3.56 4.55 4.30
CA VAL A 233 -2.78 3.35 4.62
C VAL A 233 -3.48 2.13 4.01
N LEU A 234 -2.91 1.61 2.93
CA LEU A 234 -3.31 0.34 2.36
C LEU A 234 -2.71 -0.81 3.17
N LEU A 235 -3.37 -1.21 4.26
CA LEU A 235 -2.93 -2.38 5.06
C LEU A 235 -3.32 -3.69 4.36
N LYS A 236 -2.35 -4.34 3.69
CA LYS A 236 -2.47 -5.77 3.39
C LYS A 236 -2.31 -6.56 4.70
N LYS A 237 -3.36 -7.30 5.10
CA LYS A 237 -3.45 -8.27 6.22
C LYS A 237 -3.64 -7.74 7.67
N TRP A 238 -4.64 -6.92 8.00
CA TRP A 238 -5.10 -6.83 9.40
C TRP A 238 -6.62 -6.67 9.53
N PHE A 239 -7.39 -7.68 9.13
CA PHE A 239 -8.82 -7.78 9.50
C PHE A 239 -9.08 -8.69 10.71
N GLY A 240 -8.05 -9.04 11.49
CA GLY A 240 -8.18 -9.96 12.63
C GLY A 240 -7.61 -9.49 13.97
N LEU A 241 -6.85 -8.38 14.03
CA LEU A 241 -6.08 -8.07 15.25
C LEU A 241 -5.83 -6.56 15.47
N VAL A 242 -6.74 -5.69 15.01
CA VAL A 242 -6.62 -4.22 15.21
C VAL A 242 -7.12 -3.76 16.60
N VAL A 243 -7.68 -4.64 17.43
CA VAL A 243 -8.24 -4.23 18.73
C VAL A 243 -7.22 -4.32 19.90
N ARG A 244 -5.96 -4.76 19.71
CA ARG A 244 -5.10 -5.10 20.87
C ARG A 244 -3.63 -4.68 20.88
N ARG A 245 -3.14 -3.80 20.00
CA ARG A 245 -1.72 -3.39 20.05
C ARG A 245 -1.50 -1.86 19.96
N PRO A 246 -1.05 -1.21 21.05
CA PRO A 246 -0.71 0.22 21.09
C PRO A 246 0.37 0.67 20.09
N SER A 247 1.17 -0.26 19.55
CA SER A 247 2.25 0.03 18.60
C SER A 247 1.77 0.41 17.19
N LEU A 248 0.54 0.03 16.80
CA LEU A 248 -0.08 0.48 15.54
C LEU A 248 -0.56 1.92 15.62
N LEU A 249 -0.94 2.39 16.82
CA LEU A 249 -1.24 3.81 17.07
C LEU A 249 0.02 4.68 16.94
N ALA A 250 1.19 4.15 17.28
CA ALA A 250 2.47 4.84 17.09
C ALA A 250 2.83 4.96 15.60
N LEU A 251 2.56 3.93 14.79
CA LEU A 251 2.73 4.01 13.33
C LEU A 251 1.79 5.04 12.69
N LEU A 252 0.54 5.14 13.16
CA LEU A 252 -0.38 6.20 12.72
C LEU A 252 0.10 7.60 13.15
N LYS A 253 0.72 7.74 14.33
CA LYS A 253 1.23 9.02 14.84
C LYS A 253 2.51 9.50 14.14
N ILE A 254 3.34 8.60 13.62
CA ILE A 254 4.55 8.94 12.83
C ILE A 254 4.18 9.39 11.41
N VAL A 255 2.99 9.00 10.95
CA VAL A 255 2.55 9.24 9.57
C VAL A 255 1.58 10.43 9.48
N LEU A 256 0.99 10.88 10.61
CA LEU A 256 0.04 12.01 10.67
C LEU A 256 0.53 13.24 11.48
N ASN A 257 1.77 13.26 11.98
CA ASN A 257 2.42 14.44 12.60
C ASN A 257 3.87 14.54 12.14
#